data_AF-A0A7C3ABL1-F1
#
_entry.id   AF-A0A7C3ABL1-F1
#
_cell.length_a   1.000
_cell.length_b   1.000
_cell.length_c   1.000
_cell.angle_alpha   90.00
_cell.angle_beta   90.00
_cell.angle_gamma   90.00
#
_symmetry.space_group_name_H-M   'P 1'
#
loop_
_entity.id
_entity.type
_entity.pdbx_description
1 polymer ?
#
loop_
_entity_poly.entity_id
_entity_poly.type
_entity_poly.pdbx_seq_one_letter_code
_entity_poly.pdbx_strand_id
1 'polypeptide(L)'
;MVLRRHDGNAILISIFAVTTLLILGSAFLSSVTFDIKNASWQLHRVQAFYLAEAGVNRAIKALRNDLDWTSFNDGSATNNRQGAEDFDWYPLYDGQDVVDVTLGEGTYTVMLRNLPGNPKGLDLKSIGRSRSQTWTIQLRLGAHDRGPFEFAAFGGSGLSVSGSVETDSYNSALGRYEDQTPGQEGNIGSNGDIRITGSGCIKGDATPGPGCSVTITGSAVVTGSTEPAPEEFTLRGLDIEFSSDEDLRETGTSREILSDGIYYFDEIRLT
;
A
#
# COMPACT_ATOMS: atom_id res chain seq x y z
N MET A 1 -66.91 43.78 -59.14
CA MET A 1 -66.80 42.94 -57.93
C MET A 1 -65.73 41.89 -58.20
N VAL A 2 -64.49 42.18 -57.81
CA VAL A 2 -63.33 41.30 -58.07
C VAL A 2 -63.17 40.38 -56.87
N LEU A 3 -63.62 39.13 -56.98
CA LEU A 3 -63.32 38.07 -56.03
C LEU A 3 -61.86 37.65 -56.23
N ARG A 4 -60.95 38.23 -55.44
CA ARG A 4 -59.53 37.82 -55.40
C ARG A 4 -59.43 36.42 -54.78
N ARG A 5 -58.83 35.48 -55.51
CA ARG A 5 -58.48 34.12 -55.04
C ARG A 5 -57.52 34.22 -53.85
N HIS A 6 -58.00 33.89 -52.64
CA HIS A 6 -57.19 33.78 -51.42
C HIS A 6 -56.71 32.34 -51.13
N ASP A 7 -57.19 31.36 -51.90
CA ASP A 7 -56.94 29.93 -51.65
C ASP A 7 -55.48 29.50 -51.83
N GLY A 8 -54.73 30.21 -52.68
CA GLY A 8 -53.30 29.93 -52.90
C GLY A 8 -52.41 30.30 -51.71
N ASN A 9 -52.80 31.30 -50.91
CA ASN A 9 -52.00 31.74 -49.77
C ASN A 9 -52.11 30.75 -48.59
N ALA A 10 -53.27 30.11 -48.43
CA ALA A 10 -53.48 29.12 -47.38
C ALA A 10 -52.60 27.87 -47.57
N ILE A 11 -52.39 27.44 -48.82
CA ILE A 11 -51.53 26.30 -49.15
C ILE A 11 -50.05 26.62 -48.87
N LEU A 12 -49.61 27.86 -49.16
CA LEU A 12 -48.23 28.27 -48.89
C LEU A 12 -47.94 28.32 -47.40
N ILE A 13 -48.88 28.84 -46.60
CA ILE A 13 -48.74 28.89 -45.14
C ILE A 13 -48.73 27.48 -44.54
N SER A 14 -49.58 26.57 -45.03
CA SER A 14 -49.61 25.19 -44.52
C SER A 14 -48.33 24.42 -44.88
N ILE A 15 -47.81 24.56 -46.10
CA ILE A 15 -46.54 23.95 -46.50
C ILE A 15 -45.41 24.51 -45.64
N PHE A 16 -45.34 25.83 -45.46
CA PHE A 16 -44.32 26.44 -44.63
C PHE A 16 -44.38 25.92 -43.19
N ALA A 17 -45.58 25.88 -42.59
CA ALA A 17 -45.77 25.34 -41.25
C ALA A 17 -45.34 23.87 -41.14
N VAL A 18 -45.71 23.03 -42.12
CA VAL A 18 -45.31 21.62 -42.17
C VAL A 18 -43.79 21.47 -42.33
N THR A 19 -43.16 22.25 -43.20
CA THR A 19 -41.70 22.21 -43.39
C THR A 19 -40.96 22.64 -42.14
N THR A 20 -41.39 23.72 -41.47
CA THR A 20 -40.81 24.14 -40.19
C THR A 20 -40.97 23.07 -39.12
N LEU A 21 -42.13 22.43 -39.05
CA LEU A 21 -42.39 21.35 -38.09
C LEU A 21 -41.52 20.12 -38.36
N LEU A 22 -41.28 19.77 -39.63
CA LEU A 22 -40.37 18.68 -40.01
C LEU A 22 -38.92 19.00 -39.65
N ILE A 23 -38.46 20.23 -39.87
CA ILE A 23 -37.09 20.65 -39.50
C ILE A 23 -36.92 20.59 -37.98
N LEU A 24 -37.89 21.11 -37.21
CA LEU A 24 -37.89 21.06 -35.75
C LEU A 24 -37.93 19.62 -35.24
N GLY A 25 -38.77 18.77 -35.83
CA GLY A 25 -38.88 17.36 -35.48
C GLY A 25 -37.57 16.59 -35.72
N SER A 26 -36.90 16.85 -36.84
CA SER A 26 -35.59 16.27 -37.16
C SER A 26 -34.51 16.72 -36.17
N ALA A 27 -34.44 18.02 -35.87
CA ALA A 27 -33.50 18.57 -34.90
C ALA A 27 -33.70 17.97 -33.50
N PHE A 28 -34.95 17.81 -33.06
CA PHE A 28 -35.28 17.20 -31.77
C PHE A 28 -34.81 15.73 -31.71
N LEU A 29 -35.09 14.94 -32.75
CA LEU A 29 -34.65 13.55 -32.80
C LEU A 29 -33.11 13.42 -32.81
N SER A 30 -32.43 14.33 -33.51
CA SER A 30 -30.96 14.41 -33.49
C SER A 30 -30.43 14.76 -32.10
N SER A 31 -31.08 15.65 -31.35
CA SER A 31 -30.70 15.95 -29.97
C SER A 31 -30.85 14.74 -29.07
N VAL A 32 -31.99 14.04 -29.13
CA VAL A 32 -32.25 12.85 -28.30
C VAL A 32 -31.24 11.74 -28.58
N THR A 33 -30.94 11.47 -29.86
CA THR A 33 -29.94 10.46 -30.22
C THR A 33 -28.53 10.82 -29.72
N PHE A 34 -28.17 12.10 -29.75
CA PHE A 34 -26.92 12.58 -29.19
C PHE A 34 -26.87 12.42 -27.67
N ASP A 35 -27.95 12.76 -26.97
CA ASP A 35 -28.04 12.64 -25.51
C ASP A 35 -27.95 11.18 -25.05
N ILE A 36 -28.63 10.25 -25.74
CA ILE A 36 -28.55 8.81 -25.46
C ILE A 36 -27.11 8.31 -25.65
N LYS A 37 -26.44 8.73 -26.73
CA LYS A 37 -25.06 8.32 -27.02
C LYS A 37 -24.11 8.84 -25.94
N ASN A 38 -24.26 10.10 -25.55
CA ASN A 38 -23.47 10.68 -24.48
C ASN A 38 -23.71 10.00 -23.13
N ALA A 39 -24.97 9.71 -22.78
CA ALA A 39 -25.31 9.00 -21.55
C ALA A 39 -24.66 7.60 -21.50
N SER A 40 -24.70 6.86 -22.62
CA SER A 40 -24.00 5.58 -22.74
C SER A 40 -22.48 5.72 -22.57
N TRP A 41 -21.86 6.73 -23.18
CA TRP A 41 -20.43 6.98 -23.02
C TRP A 41 -20.05 7.34 -21.58
N GLN A 42 -20.86 8.15 -20.90
CA GLN A 42 -20.65 8.46 -19.48
C GLN A 42 -20.75 7.20 -18.62
N LEU A 43 -21.75 6.35 -18.86
CA LEU A 43 -21.90 5.09 -18.15
C LEU A 43 -20.68 4.18 -18.34
N HIS A 44 -20.21 3.98 -19.57
CA HIS A 44 -19.03 3.14 -19.84
C HIS A 44 -17.74 3.75 -19.29
N ARG A 45 -17.62 5.08 -19.23
CA ARG A 45 -16.48 5.75 -18.61
C ARG A 45 -16.44 5.52 -17.11
N VAL A 46 -17.60 5.62 -16.43
CA VAL A 46 -17.72 5.32 -15.00
C VAL A 46 -17.42 3.85 -14.73
N GLN A 47 -17.90 2.93 -15.57
CA GLN A 47 -17.54 1.50 -15.46
C GLN A 47 -16.02 1.28 -15.61
N ALA A 48 -15.38 1.89 -16.61
CA ALA A 48 -13.94 1.79 -16.81
C ALA A 48 -13.15 2.33 -15.61
N PHE A 49 -13.63 3.41 -14.98
CA PHE A 49 -13.06 3.93 -13.73
C PHE A 49 -13.10 2.89 -12.61
N TYR A 50 -14.27 2.30 -12.33
CA TYR A 50 -14.41 1.30 -11.27
C TYR A 50 -13.60 0.02 -11.53
N LEU A 51 -13.44 -0.37 -12.81
CA LEU A 51 -12.58 -1.49 -13.18
C LEU A 51 -11.10 -1.20 -12.89
N ALA A 52 -10.63 0.02 -13.17
CA ALA A 52 -9.28 0.44 -12.82
C ALA A 52 -9.09 0.49 -11.30
N GLU A 53 -10.09 0.96 -10.54
CA GLU A 53 -10.04 0.98 -9.07
C GLU A 53 -10.00 -0.45 -8.49
N ALA A 54 -10.77 -1.38 -9.03
CA ALA A 54 -10.72 -2.78 -8.64
C ALA A 54 -9.32 -3.39 -8.87
N GLY A 55 -8.69 -3.07 -10.00
CA GLY A 55 -7.30 -3.47 -10.28
C GLY A 55 -6.30 -2.90 -9.28
N VAL A 56 -6.41 -1.61 -8.94
CA VAL A 56 -5.61 -0.98 -7.88
C VAL A 56 -5.78 -1.71 -6.54
N ASN A 57 -7.03 -1.96 -6.12
CA ASN A 57 -7.30 -2.60 -4.84
C ASN A 57 -6.77 -4.04 -4.77
N ARG A 58 -6.92 -4.80 -5.86
CA ARG A 58 -6.31 -6.14 -5.97
C ARG A 58 -4.79 -6.08 -5.86
N ALA A 59 -4.18 -5.13 -6.55
CA ALA A 59 -2.74 -4.95 -6.53
C ALA A 59 -2.19 -4.57 -5.16
N ILE A 60 -2.85 -3.63 -4.46
CA ILE A 60 -2.50 -3.28 -3.08
C ILE A 60 -2.63 -4.50 -2.17
N LYS A 61 -3.68 -5.32 -2.33
CA LYS A 61 -3.85 -6.55 -1.57
C LYS A 61 -2.73 -7.56 -1.85
N ALA A 62 -2.35 -7.75 -3.11
CA ALA A 62 -1.25 -8.65 -3.50
C ALA A 62 0.08 -8.17 -2.90
N LEU A 63 0.41 -6.88 -3.06
CA LEU A 63 1.64 -6.28 -2.52
C LEU A 63 1.71 -6.29 -0.99
N ARG A 64 0.56 -6.28 -0.28
CA ARG A 64 0.55 -6.41 1.19
C ARG A 64 0.82 -7.84 1.67
N ASN A 65 0.50 -8.83 0.85
CA ASN A 65 0.68 -10.25 1.18
C ASN A 65 2.06 -10.76 0.73
N ASP A 66 2.68 -10.09 -0.22
CA ASP A 66 4.07 -10.32 -0.60
C ASP A 66 4.98 -9.61 0.41
N LEU A 67 5.89 -10.34 1.07
CA LEU A 67 6.84 -9.75 2.02
C LEU A 67 8.14 -9.33 1.34
N ASP A 68 8.39 -9.83 0.14
CA ASP A 68 9.67 -9.71 -0.56
C ASP A 68 9.61 -8.74 -1.74
N TRP A 69 8.48 -8.03 -1.89
CA TRP A 69 8.29 -7.07 -2.96
C TRP A 69 9.31 -5.93 -2.99
N THR A 70 9.90 -5.63 -1.83
CA THR A 70 10.94 -4.62 -1.62
C THR A 70 12.35 -5.18 -1.74
N SER A 71 12.52 -6.51 -1.75
CA SER A 71 13.83 -7.13 -1.74
C SER A 71 14.48 -7.02 -3.11
N PHE A 72 15.65 -6.38 -3.14
CA PHE A 72 16.41 -6.20 -4.39
C PHE A 72 17.04 -7.50 -4.90
N ASN A 73 17.23 -8.46 -3.99
CA ASN A 73 18.07 -9.64 -4.21
C ASN A 73 17.31 -10.92 -4.57
N ASP A 74 15.98 -10.98 -4.41
CA ASP A 74 15.22 -12.23 -4.69
C ASP A 74 14.05 -12.06 -5.68
N GLY A 75 14.07 -10.99 -6.48
CA GLY A 75 13.08 -10.83 -7.54
C GLY A 75 11.71 -10.39 -7.04
N SER A 76 11.65 -9.19 -6.46
CA SER A 76 10.50 -8.30 -6.28
C SER A 76 9.11 -8.82 -6.71
N ALA A 77 8.18 -8.89 -5.77
CA ALA A 77 6.75 -8.51 -5.83
C ALA A 77 5.80 -9.36 -6.68
N THR A 78 6.38 -10.01 -7.67
CA THR A 78 5.77 -10.75 -8.75
C THR A 78 6.92 -11.55 -9.34
N ASN A 79 6.91 -12.86 -9.20
CA ASN A 79 7.96 -13.78 -9.69
C ASN A 79 8.23 -13.71 -11.21
N ASN A 80 7.62 -12.75 -11.92
CA ASN A 80 7.76 -12.42 -13.32
C ASN A 80 8.83 -11.34 -13.57
N ARG A 81 9.88 -11.26 -12.73
CA ARG A 81 11.06 -10.42 -12.99
C ARG A 81 12.05 -11.07 -13.97
N GLN A 82 11.71 -12.21 -14.58
CA GLN A 82 12.63 -12.97 -15.43
C GLN A 82 12.91 -12.22 -16.75
N GLY A 83 13.80 -11.22 -16.68
CA GLY A 83 14.23 -10.38 -17.80
C GLY A 83 14.04 -8.85 -17.64
N ALA A 84 13.40 -8.36 -16.57
CA ALA A 84 13.18 -6.92 -16.37
C ALA A 84 14.37 -6.27 -15.64
N GLU A 85 15.49 -6.12 -16.33
CA GLU A 85 16.57 -5.22 -15.91
C GLU A 85 16.25 -3.74 -16.25
N ASP A 86 15.21 -3.51 -17.03
CA ASP A 86 14.70 -2.18 -17.35
C ASP A 86 13.63 -1.74 -16.36
N PHE A 87 13.67 -0.48 -15.97
CA PHE A 87 12.64 0.25 -15.22
C PHE A 87 11.34 0.41 -16.03
N ASP A 88 10.93 -0.63 -16.75
CA ASP A 88 9.76 -0.67 -17.60
C ASP A 88 8.56 -1.31 -16.89
N TRP A 89 7.39 -1.14 -17.49
CA TRP A 89 6.14 -1.64 -16.95
C TRP A 89 5.99 -3.14 -17.20
N TYR A 90 5.81 -3.92 -16.14
CA TYR A 90 5.55 -5.36 -16.19
C TYR A 90 4.19 -5.68 -15.53
N PRO A 91 3.48 -6.76 -15.93
CA PRO A 91 2.20 -7.10 -15.34
C PRO A 91 2.35 -7.54 -13.87
N LEU A 92 1.35 -7.21 -13.05
CA LEU A 92 1.24 -7.78 -11.70
C LEU A 92 1.02 -9.30 -11.81
N TYR A 93 1.70 -10.08 -10.97
CA TYR A 93 1.49 -11.53 -10.82
C TYR A 93 1.09 -11.85 -9.38
N ASP A 94 -0.10 -12.41 -9.17
CA ASP A 94 -0.60 -12.83 -7.85
C ASP A 94 -0.94 -14.33 -7.80
N GLY A 95 -0.17 -15.13 -8.54
CA GLY A 95 -0.45 -16.53 -8.87
C GLY A 95 -0.95 -16.70 -10.30
N GLN A 96 -1.41 -15.61 -10.93
CA GLN A 96 -1.64 -15.48 -12.36
C GLN A 96 -1.32 -14.04 -12.81
N ASP A 97 -1.00 -13.84 -14.09
CA ASP A 97 -0.82 -12.50 -14.63
C ASP A 97 -2.13 -11.72 -14.60
N VAL A 98 -2.09 -10.50 -14.05
CA VAL A 98 -3.24 -9.60 -13.96
C VAL A 98 -3.33 -8.76 -15.23
N VAL A 99 -3.57 -9.44 -16.36
CA VAL A 99 -3.74 -8.86 -17.69
C VAL A 99 -5.13 -9.18 -18.21
N ASP A 100 -5.88 -8.12 -18.57
CA ASP A 100 -7.25 -8.22 -19.09
C ASP A 100 -8.16 -9.14 -18.26
N VAL A 101 -8.03 -9.06 -16.93
CA VAL A 101 -8.85 -9.80 -15.99
C VAL A 101 -10.29 -9.31 -16.11
N THR A 102 -11.21 -10.24 -16.38
CA THR A 102 -12.63 -9.92 -16.55
C THR A 102 -13.30 -9.68 -15.20
N LEU A 103 -14.05 -8.58 -15.10
CA LEU A 103 -14.89 -8.25 -13.96
C LEU A 103 -16.19 -7.60 -14.47
N GLY A 104 -17.31 -8.32 -14.36
CA GLY A 104 -18.57 -7.87 -14.94
C GLY A 104 -18.50 -7.80 -16.48
N GLU A 105 -18.83 -6.65 -17.05
CA GLU A 105 -18.85 -6.43 -18.51
C GLU A 105 -17.54 -5.87 -19.09
N GLY A 106 -16.49 -5.74 -18.28
CA GLY A 106 -15.22 -5.17 -18.72
C GLY A 106 -14.02 -5.92 -18.20
N THR A 107 -12.85 -5.40 -18.53
CA THR A 107 -11.57 -5.98 -18.13
C THR A 107 -10.70 -4.95 -17.43
N TYR A 108 -9.73 -5.41 -16.65
CA TYR A 108 -8.67 -4.55 -16.17
C TYR A 108 -7.31 -5.23 -16.25
N THR A 109 -6.27 -4.41 -16.45
CA THR A 109 -4.87 -4.82 -16.42
C THR A 109 -4.17 -4.05 -15.31
N VAL A 110 -3.30 -4.71 -14.55
CA VAL A 110 -2.42 -4.06 -13.58
C VAL A 110 -0.99 -4.24 -14.03
N MET A 111 -0.25 -3.14 -14.03
CA MET A 111 1.19 -3.13 -14.30
C MET A 111 1.91 -2.48 -13.12
N LEU A 112 3.13 -2.92 -12.87
CA LEU A 112 4.05 -2.39 -11.88
C LEU A 112 5.33 -1.92 -12.59
N ARG A 113 6.08 -1.04 -11.93
CA ARG A 113 7.38 -0.55 -12.36
C ARG A 113 8.20 -0.15 -11.14
N ASN A 114 9.42 -0.68 -11.01
CA ASN A 114 10.30 -0.30 -9.90
C ASN A 114 10.81 1.14 -10.06
N LEU A 115 11.03 1.84 -8.95
CA LEU A 115 11.58 3.19 -8.97
C LEU A 115 13.12 3.18 -9.03
N PRO A 116 13.73 3.86 -10.02
CA PRO A 116 15.17 4.05 -10.04
C PRO A 116 15.68 4.71 -8.77
N GLY A 117 16.68 4.11 -8.13
CA GLY A 117 17.33 4.65 -6.94
C GLY A 117 16.51 4.61 -5.65
N ASN A 118 15.30 4.03 -5.65
CA ASN A 118 14.52 3.81 -4.44
C ASN A 118 14.11 2.34 -4.34
N PRO A 119 14.83 1.53 -3.55
CA PRO A 119 14.56 0.11 -3.50
C PRO A 119 13.23 -0.27 -2.85
N LYS A 120 12.67 0.62 -2.05
CA LYS A 120 11.39 0.43 -1.36
C LYS A 120 10.25 1.11 -2.12
N GLY A 121 10.47 1.54 -3.37
CA GLY A 121 9.51 2.32 -4.13
C GLY A 121 9.09 1.65 -5.44
N LEU A 122 7.79 1.65 -5.74
CA LEU A 122 7.23 1.20 -7.01
C LEU A 122 6.16 2.14 -7.55
N ASP A 123 6.04 2.21 -8.87
CA ASP A 123 4.90 2.77 -9.56
C ASP A 123 3.94 1.64 -9.94
N LEU A 124 2.65 1.87 -9.73
CA LEU A 124 1.55 0.98 -10.06
C LEU A 124 0.66 1.67 -11.08
N LYS A 125 0.22 0.93 -12.10
CA LYS A 125 -0.73 1.41 -13.11
C LYS A 125 -1.84 0.39 -13.28
N SER A 126 -3.08 0.80 -13.07
CA SER A 126 -4.24 0.00 -13.41
C SER A 126 -5.01 0.61 -14.57
N ILE A 127 -5.35 -0.22 -15.56
CA ILE A 127 -6.06 0.17 -16.77
C ILE A 127 -7.39 -0.59 -16.79
N GLY A 128 -8.50 0.11 -16.59
CA GLY A 128 -9.85 -0.46 -16.70
C GLY A 128 -10.44 -0.18 -18.08
N ARG A 129 -11.09 -1.19 -18.68
CA ARG A 129 -11.69 -1.13 -20.02
C ARG A 129 -13.15 -1.58 -19.96
N SER A 130 -14.04 -0.72 -20.42
CA SER A 130 -15.45 -1.07 -20.67
C SER A 130 -15.85 -0.61 -22.06
N ARG A 131 -16.17 -1.57 -22.94
CA ARG A 131 -16.45 -1.35 -24.37
C ARG A 131 -15.38 -0.47 -25.04
N SER A 132 -15.75 0.74 -25.46
CA SER A 132 -14.86 1.70 -26.13
C SER A 132 -14.23 2.73 -25.18
N GLN A 133 -14.49 2.63 -23.87
CA GLN A 133 -13.94 3.53 -22.86
C GLN A 133 -12.81 2.85 -22.11
N THR A 134 -11.73 3.60 -21.88
CA THR A 134 -10.59 3.17 -21.07
C THR A 134 -10.31 4.23 -20.01
N TRP A 135 -10.02 3.79 -18.79
CA TRP A 135 -9.58 4.65 -17.70
C TRP A 135 -8.28 4.11 -17.13
N THR A 136 -7.37 5.00 -16.71
CA THR A 136 -6.08 4.60 -16.15
C THR A 136 -5.84 5.34 -14.83
N ILE A 137 -5.48 4.58 -13.80
CA ILE A 137 -5.07 5.09 -12.49
C ILE A 137 -3.59 4.75 -12.32
N GLN A 138 -2.79 5.72 -11.91
CA GLN A 138 -1.38 5.52 -11.57
C GLN A 138 -1.13 5.93 -10.11
N LEU A 139 -0.42 5.09 -9.37
CA LEU A 139 -0.03 5.32 -8.00
C LEU A 139 1.48 5.14 -7.85
N ARG A 140 2.06 5.87 -6.91
CA ARG A 140 3.41 5.63 -6.43
C ARG A 140 3.32 5.10 -5.01
N LEU A 141 3.82 3.89 -4.81
CA LEU A 141 3.82 3.21 -3.52
C LEU A 141 5.23 3.19 -2.95
N GLY A 142 5.33 3.36 -1.64
CA GLY A 142 6.55 3.17 -0.87
C GLY A 142 6.28 2.12 0.21
N ALA A 143 7.14 1.14 0.33
CA ALA A 143 7.10 0.22 1.45
C ALA A 143 7.54 0.93 2.71
N HIS A 144 6.87 0.63 3.79
CA HIS A 144 7.28 1.05 5.12
C HIS A 144 7.39 -0.21 5.94
N ASP A 145 8.62 -0.59 6.28
CA ASP A 145 8.90 -1.76 7.10
C ASP A 145 8.55 -1.44 8.55
N ARG A 146 7.25 -1.42 8.86
CA ARG A 146 6.78 -1.30 10.25
C ARG A 146 6.61 -2.70 10.82
N GLY A 147 7.72 -3.40 11.00
CA GLY A 147 7.75 -4.51 11.95
C GLY A 147 7.46 -3.99 13.36
N PRO A 148 7.04 -4.86 14.29
CA PRO A 148 6.86 -4.47 15.70
C PRO A 148 8.15 -3.93 16.33
N PHE A 149 9.31 -4.18 15.71
CA PHE A 149 10.63 -3.76 16.15
C PHE A 149 11.36 -3.03 15.01
N GLU A 150 11.08 -1.73 14.85
CA GLU A 150 11.85 -0.83 13.94
C GLU A 150 13.25 -0.56 14.49
N PHE A 151 13.40 -0.63 15.81
CA PHE A 151 14.64 -0.43 16.53
C PHE A 151 14.95 -1.65 17.39
N ALA A 152 16.20 -2.08 17.40
CA ALA A 152 16.73 -3.08 18.32
C ALA A 152 16.58 -2.63 19.78
N ALA A 153 16.65 -1.32 20.03
CA ALA A 153 16.32 -0.70 21.30
C ALA A 153 15.68 0.67 21.06
N PHE A 154 14.60 0.96 21.79
CA PHE A 154 13.91 2.25 21.72
C PHE A 154 13.70 2.87 23.11
N GLY A 155 14.06 4.14 23.26
CA GLY A 155 13.83 4.91 24.49
C GLY A 155 12.78 6.01 24.33
N GLY A 156 11.68 5.94 25.08
CA GLY A 156 10.58 6.92 24.98
C GLY A 156 10.91 8.36 25.41
N SER A 157 12.02 8.58 26.13
CA SER A 157 12.46 9.92 26.58
C SER A 157 13.97 10.13 26.47
N GLY A 158 14.70 9.14 25.98
CA GLY A 158 16.15 9.09 25.90
C GLY A 158 16.65 7.65 25.88
N LEU A 159 17.82 7.41 25.30
CA LEU A 159 18.46 6.10 25.26
C LEU A 159 19.93 6.24 25.66
N SER A 160 20.38 5.46 26.65
CA SER A 160 21.78 5.41 27.06
C SER A 160 22.34 4.01 26.84
N VAL A 161 23.33 3.89 25.96
CA VAL A 161 24.05 2.66 25.64
C VAL A 161 25.46 2.76 26.22
N SER A 162 25.87 1.79 27.02
CA SER A 162 27.19 1.79 27.66
C SER A 162 27.90 0.45 27.55
N GLY A 163 29.22 0.49 27.34
CA GLY A 163 30.08 -0.70 27.27
C GLY A 163 30.40 -1.10 25.84
N SER A 164 30.45 -2.41 25.59
CA SER A 164 30.72 -3.01 24.28
C SER A 164 29.45 -3.64 23.71
N VAL A 165 28.47 -2.81 23.37
CA VAL A 165 27.18 -3.25 22.82
C VAL A 165 27.28 -3.31 21.29
N GLU A 166 26.83 -4.42 20.72
CA GLU A 166 26.65 -4.54 19.27
C GLU A 166 25.17 -4.72 18.93
N THR A 167 24.70 -4.03 17.89
CA THR A 167 23.36 -4.24 17.30
C THR A 167 23.52 -4.55 15.82
N ASP A 168 22.66 -5.44 15.31
CA ASP A 168 22.59 -5.81 13.90
C ASP A 168 21.19 -6.30 13.54
N SER A 169 21.02 -6.78 12.31
CA SER A 169 19.80 -7.43 11.87
C SER A 169 20.04 -8.86 11.37
N TYR A 170 19.03 -9.70 11.59
CA TYR A 170 19.00 -11.11 11.21
C TYR A 170 17.63 -11.46 10.64
N ASN A 171 17.61 -12.14 9.49
CA ASN A 171 16.39 -12.68 8.91
C ASN A 171 16.40 -14.21 9.01
N SER A 172 15.59 -14.77 9.92
CA SER A 172 15.52 -16.22 10.12
C SER A 172 14.97 -17.00 8.94
N ALA A 173 14.29 -16.35 7.99
CA ALA A 173 13.80 -16.99 6.78
C ALA A 173 14.93 -17.32 5.79
N LEU A 174 16.05 -16.59 5.84
CA LEU A 174 17.19 -16.77 4.93
C LEU A 174 18.20 -17.82 5.40
N GLY A 175 17.93 -18.51 6.52
CA GLY A 175 18.78 -19.57 7.05
C GLY A 175 19.49 -19.18 8.35
N ARG A 176 20.65 -19.80 8.62
CA ARG A 176 21.40 -19.55 9.86
C ARG A 176 22.02 -18.16 9.84
N TYR A 177 22.26 -17.61 11.02
CA TYR A 177 22.90 -16.31 11.17
C TYR A 177 24.31 -16.28 10.55
N GLU A 178 25.07 -17.36 10.73
CA GLU A 178 26.47 -17.50 10.24
C GLU A 178 26.58 -17.50 8.71
N ASP A 179 25.52 -17.92 8.03
CA ASP A 179 25.43 -18.00 6.58
C ASP A 179 24.99 -16.66 5.96
N GLN A 180 24.62 -15.70 6.81
CA GLN A 180 24.20 -14.37 6.41
C GLN A 180 25.31 -13.36 6.75
N THR A 181 25.37 -12.29 5.97
CA THR A 181 26.18 -11.14 6.38
C THR A 181 25.39 -10.41 7.47
N PRO A 182 25.91 -10.23 8.70
CA PRO A 182 25.22 -9.49 9.76
C PRO A 182 24.71 -8.16 9.21
N GLY A 183 23.39 -7.95 9.31
CA GLY A 183 22.75 -6.87 8.59
C GLY A 183 23.06 -5.49 9.15
N GLN A 184 22.88 -4.47 8.32
CA GLN A 184 23.07 -3.05 8.65
C GLN A 184 21.77 -2.38 9.11
N GLU A 185 20.79 -3.16 9.60
CA GLU A 185 19.49 -2.66 10.07
C GLU A 185 19.30 -2.86 11.59
N GLY A 186 20.40 -2.92 12.34
CA GLY A 186 20.42 -2.94 13.80
C GLY A 186 20.17 -1.56 14.41
N ASN A 187 19.11 -0.88 13.96
CA ASN A 187 18.83 0.51 14.30
C ASN A 187 18.53 0.66 15.80
N ILE A 188 18.90 1.80 16.39
CA ILE A 188 18.45 2.22 17.73
C ILE A 188 17.71 3.55 17.62
N GLY A 189 16.74 3.77 18.50
CA GLY A 189 15.87 4.95 18.42
C GLY A 189 15.55 5.55 19.78
N SER A 190 15.19 6.83 19.78
CA SER A 190 14.63 7.48 20.96
C SER A 190 13.76 8.66 20.58
N ASN A 191 12.78 9.02 21.43
CA ASN A 191 12.13 10.34 21.35
C ASN A 191 12.92 11.44 22.09
N GLY A 192 14.02 11.09 22.76
CA GLY A 192 14.95 12.04 23.37
C GLY A 192 16.35 11.93 22.78
N ASP A 193 17.35 12.40 23.54
CA ASP A 193 18.76 12.24 23.18
C ASP A 193 19.21 10.76 23.26
N ILE A 194 20.15 10.41 22.39
CA ILE A 194 20.83 9.11 22.42
C ILE A 194 22.25 9.33 22.89
N ARG A 195 22.66 8.65 23.97
CA ARG A 195 24.03 8.67 24.48
C ARG A 195 24.67 7.30 24.33
N ILE A 196 25.75 7.23 23.57
CA ILE A 196 26.54 6.02 23.37
C ILE A 196 27.89 6.20 24.05
N THR A 197 28.23 5.31 24.97
CA THR A 197 29.49 5.33 25.72
C THR A 197 30.21 3.99 25.61
N GLY A 198 31.54 4.01 25.41
CA GLY A 198 32.34 2.78 25.34
C GLY A 198 32.86 2.47 23.93
N SER A 199 32.82 1.20 23.53
CA SER A 199 33.47 0.70 22.30
C SER A 199 32.58 -0.22 21.46
N GLY A 200 31.26 -0.10 21.61
CA GLY A 200 30.27 -0.87 20.84
C GLY A 200 30.13 -0.47 19.37
N CYS A 201 29.36 -1.24 18.61
CA CYS A 201 29.07 -0.98 17.20
C CYS A 201 27.56 -1.09 16.93
N ILE A 202 26.94 0.00 16.50
CA ILE A 202 25.56 0.03 16.04
C ILE A 202 25.57 -0.16 14.52
N LYS A 203 25.21 -1.36 14.04
CA LYS A 203 25.15 -1.65 12.59
C LYS A 203 23.80 -1.20 12.04
N GLY A 204 23.59 0.11 11.97
CA GLY A 204 22.36 0.75 11.53
C GLY A 204 22.31 2.22 11.92
N ASP A 205 21.12 2.79 11.88
CA ASP A 205 20.86 4.19 12.25
C ASP A 205 20.72 4.34 13.78
N ALA A 206 21.17 5.47 14.31
CA ALA A 206 20.87 5.91 15.67
C ALA A 206 20.01 7.17 15.60
N THR A 207 18.69 7.01 15.70
CA THR A 207 17.73 8.09 15.38
C THR A 207 17.18 8.73 16.67
N PRO A 208 17.66 9.92 17.09
CA PRO A 208 17.12 10.63 18.24
C PRO A 208 15.80 11.34 17.88
N GLY A 209 15.10 11.82 18.90
CA GLY A 209 13.82 12.52 18.72
C GLY A 209 13.97 13.88 18.03
N PRO A 210 12.86 14.53 17.63
CA PRO A 210 12.90 15.83 16.97
C PRO A 210 13.67 16.89 17.78
N GLY A 211 14.75 17.42 17.17
CA GLY A 211 15.60 18.43 17.82
C GLY A 211 16.60 17.88 18.86
N CYS A 212 16.64 16.57 19.08
CA CYS A 212 17.62 15.90 19.94
C CYS A 212 18.87 15.51 19.14
N SER A 213 19.84 14.90 19.82
CA SER A 213 21.14 14.55 19.22
C SER A 213 21.64 13.18 19.64
N VAL A 214 22.58 12.63 18.86
CA VAL A 214 23.38 11.46 19.23
C VAL A 214 24.72 11.94 19.79
N THR A 215 25.02 11.60 21.04
CA THR A 215 26.32 11.86 21.66
C THR A 215 27.10 10.57 21.79
N ILE A 216 28.23 10.47 21.09
CA ILE A 216 29.13 9.32 21.16
C ILE A 216 30.37 9.70 21.98
N THR A 217 30.67 8.92 23.02
CA THR A 217 31.88 9.08 23.84
C THR A 217 32.64 7.76 23.93
N GLY A 218 33.96 7.79 23.69
CA GLY A 218 34.78 6.58 23.55
C GLY A 218 35.08 6.26 22.09
N SER A 219 35.10 4.97 21.75
CA SER A 219 35.43 4.47 20.41
C SER A 219 34.26 3.74 19.74
N ALA A 220 33.04 3.96 20.21
CA ALA A 220 31.85 3.36 19.61
C ALA A 220 31.60 3.90 18.20
N VAL A 221 30.99 3.07 17.35
CA VAL A 221 30.71 3.39 15.95
C VAL A 221 29.23 3.20 15.64
N VAL A 222 28.65 4.13 14.88
CA VAL A 222 27.34 4.00 14.23
C VAL A 222 27.60 3.95 12.74
N THR A 223 27.16 2.90 12.05
CA THR A 223 27.42 2.74 10.61
C THR A 223 26.43 3.50 9.72
N GLY A 224 25.24 3.79 10.24
CA GLY A 224 24.19 4.54 9.56
C GLY A 224 24.10 6.02 9.94
N SER A 225 22.91 6.58 9.77
CA SER A 225 22.57 7.96 10.08
C SER A 225 22.51 8.22 11.59
N THR A 226 22.78 9.47 11.96
CA THR A 226 22.55 10.01 13.31
C THR A 226 21.61 11.23 13.28
N GLU A 227 20.94 11.43 12.15
CA GLU A 227 20.01 12.54 11.95
C GLU A 227 18.77 12.38 12.83
N PRO A 228 18.24 13.46 13.43
CA PRO A 228 17.03 13.40 14.23
C PRO A 228 15.79 13.03 13.40
N ALA A 229 14.87 12.29 14.01
CA ALA A 229 13.57 12.05 13.42
C ALA A 229 12.79 13.36 13.20
N PRO A 230 12.01 13.48 12.11
CA PRO A 230 11.20 14.68 11.86
C PRO A 230 10.01 14.79 12.82
N GLU A 231 9.56 13.68 13.40
CA GLU A 231 8.45 13.60 14.35
C GLU A 231 8.74 12.55 15.43
N GLU A 232 8.04 12.63 16.57
CA GLU A 232 8.18 11.65 17.64
C GLU A 232 7.62 10.29 17.21
N PHE A 233 8.33 9.24 17.59
CA PHE A 233 7.88 7.87 17.38
C PHE A 233 6.85 7.50 18.45
N THR A 234 5.62 7.20 18.01
CA THR A 234 4.57 6.72 18.90
C THR A 234 4.58 5.20 18.91
N LEU A 235 5.04 4.60 20.01
CA LEU A 235 4.86 3.17 20.25
C LEU A 235 3.37 2.88 20.31
N ARG A 236 2.88 2.01 19.43
CA ARG A 236 1.52 1.48 19.57
C ARG A 236 1.49 0.66 20.85
N GLY A 237 0.64 1.06 21.79
CA GLY A 237 0.31 0.23 22.93
C GLY A 237 -0.13 -1.14 22.43
N LEU A 238 0.44 -2.19 23.00
CA LEU A 238 -0.01 -3.54 22.76
C LEU A 238 -1.26 -3.72 23.63
N ASP A 239 -2.43 -3.49 23.03
CA ASP A 239 -3.71 -3.69 23.70
C ASP A 239 -4.03 -5.19 23.66
N ILE A 240 -3.25 -5.97 24.41
CA ILE A 240 -3.56 -7.38 24.64
C ILE A 240 -4.34 -7.44 25.93
N GLU A 241 -5.66 -7.56 25.78
CA GLU A 241 -6.49 -8.06 26.86
C GLU A 241 -6.19 -9.56 27.01
N PHE A 242 -5.32 -9.88 27.96
CA PHE A 242 -5.22 -11.24 28.46
C PHE A 242 -6.42 -11.48 29.37
N SER A 243 -7.38 -12.26 28.91
CA SER A 243 -8.37 -12.91 29.77
C SER A 243 -7.62 -13.97 30.55
N SER A 244 -7.39 -13.76 31.85
CA SER A 244 -6.91 -14.84 32.71
C SER A 244 -7.97 -15.93 32.78
N ASP A 245 -7.54 -17.18 32.62
CA ASP A 245 -8.45 -18.32 32.70
C ASP A 245 -8.66 -18.75 34.16
N GLU A 246 -7.69 -18.52 35.07
CA GLU A 246 -7.75 -18.66 36.55
C GLU A 246 -6.34 -18.47 37.19
N ASP A 247 -6.20 -18.57 38.52
CA ASP A 247 -4.90 -18.69 39.23
C ASP A 247 -4.39 -20.15 39.19
N LEU A 248 -3.10 -20.38 38.93
CA LEU A 248 -2.49 -21.72 39.09
C LEU A 248 -1.98 -21.92 40.52
N ARG A 249 -2.55 -22.88 41.26
CA ARG A 249 -2.17 -23.14 42.66
C ARG A 249 -1.94 -24.62 42.92
N GLU A 250 -0.68 -24.99 43.09
CA GLU A 250 -0.27 -26.35 43.46
C GLU A 250 0.28 -26.39 44.90
N THR A 251 -0.08 -27.42 45.66
CA THR A 251 0.39 -27.58 47.05
C THR A 251 0.86 -29.01 47.34
N GLY A 252 2.06 -29.13 47.92
CA GLY A 252 2.65 -30.40 48.34
C GLY A 252 3.15 -31.22 47.16
N THR A 253 2.63 -32.44 47.00
CA THR A 253 3.03 -33.38 45.93
C THR A 253 1.99 -33.47 44.81
N SER A 254 1.11 -32.48 44.68
CA SER A 254 0.14 -32.43 43.59
C SER A 254 0.86 -32.23 42.26
N ARG A 255 0.21 -32.70 41.19
CA ARG A 255 0.69 -32.55 39.82
C ARG A 255 -0.48 -32.15 38.94
N GLU A 256 -0.51 -30.90 38.55
CA GLU A 256 -1.36 -30.43 37.46
C GLU A 256 -0.65 -30.64 36.11
N ILE A 257 -1.36 -31.25 35.15
CA ILE A 257 -0.89 -31.42 33.78
C ILE A 257 -1.81 -30.58 32.90
N LEU A 258 -1.27 -29.47 32.41
CA LEU A 258 -1.94 -28.65 31.42
C LEU A 258 -1.97 -29.39 30.08
N SER A 259 -3.11 -29.37 29.40
CA SER A 259 -3.20 -29.86 28.03
C SER A 259 -2.47 -28.92 27.06
N ASP A 260 -2.29 -29.34 25.79
CA ASP A 260 -1.70 -28.45 24.79
C ASP A 260 -2.59 -27.20 24.60
N GLY A 261 -2.02 -26.03 24.83
CA GLY A 261 -2.77 -24.77 24.81
C GLY A 261 -1.93 -23.58 25.26
N ILE A 262 -2.54 -22.39 25.17
CA ILE A 262 -1.99 -21.14 25.73
C ILE A 262 -2.78 -20.85 27.00
N TYR A 263 -2.07 -20.66 28.10
CA TYR A 263 -2.66 -20.40 29.41
C TYR A 263 -2.21 -19.05 29.93
N TYR A 264 -3.14 -18.30 30.52
CA TYR A 264 -2.88 -17.04 31.19
C TYR A 264 -3.29 -17.17 32.65
N PHE A 265 -2.32 -17.07 33.54
CA PHE A 265 -2.53 -17.11 34.99
C PHE A 265 -2.22 -15.74 35.58
N ASP A 266 -3.12 -15.22 36.42
CA ASP A 266 -2.87 -13.99 37.17
C ASP A 266 -1.83 -14.21 38.27
N GLU A 267 -1.86 -15.39 38.89
CA GLU A 267 -0.91 -15.81 39.91
C GLU A 267 -0.52 -17.28 39.74
N ILE A 268 0.77 -17.60 39.92
CA ILE A 268 1.28 -18.97 40.03
C ILE A 268 1.82 -19.16 41.45
N ARG A 269 1.20 -20.05 42.24
CA ARG A 269 1.71 -20.45 43.56
C ARG A 269 2.03 -21.94 43.59
N LEU A 270 3.26 -22.24 43.97
CA LEU A 270 3.76 -23.60 44.22
C LEU A 270 4.23 -23.62 45.68
N THR A 271 3.52 -24.33 46.56
CA THR A 271 3.81 -24.37 48.01
C THR A 271 4.00 -25.76 48.56
#